data_AF-A0A8C2XK45-F1
#
_entry.id   AF-A0A8C2XK45-F1
#
_cell.length_a   1.000
_cell.length_b   1.000
_cell.length_c   1.000
_cell.angle_alpha   90.00
_cell.angle_beta   90.00
_cell.angle_gamma   90.00
#
_symmetry.space_group_name_H-M   'P 1'
#
loop_
_entity.id
_entity.type
_entity.pdbx_description
1 polymer ?
#
loop_
_entity_poly.entity_id
_entity_poly.type
_entity_poly.pdbx_seq_one_letter_code
_entity_poly.pdbx_strand_id
1 'polypeptide(L)'
;MKIQNVIVWRDDSQVIEVESVEVEAKSKVVRVDEEAATIKANEAEALKKECESDLADAIPALEDALSALDTLKPSDVTIVKAMKNPPSGVKLVMSAVCVMKDIKPDKIADPKLLGDMNFLRDLREYDKDNIPVSLSVMQKIRREYVTNPDFVPSIVAKASSAAEGLCKWVKAMEQYDRVAKVVAPKKANLAEAQESLATIMALLDQKRAELKEVEDRLAALQKTFEEKTEEKAQLEIQVDLCARKLERAVKLIGGLGGEKTRSGRCTLITYDNLTGDVLISAGVIAYLGAFTAGFRQDCTNKTLGDPIKIRAWNIAGLPSDSFSIDNGVIVSNSRRWPLMIDPQGQANKWVKNSEKDNKLSVIKLTDGDYMRTLENCIQFGTPLLLENVGEELDPSLEPLLVKQTFKQGARNVR
;
A
#
# COMPACT_ATOMS: atom_id res chain seq x y z
N MET A 1 13.91 -20.95 17.19
CA MET A 1 13.00 -20.13 16.34
C MET A 1 13.73 -19.23 15.36
N LYS A 2 14.67 -18.35 15.77
CA LYS A 2 15.40 -17.45 14.84
C LYS A 2 16.18 -18.17 13.72
N ILE A 3 16.87 -19.27 14.01
CA ILE A 3 17.69 -19.99 13.03
C ILE A 3 16.81 -20.72 12.00
N GLN A 4 15.71 -21.33 12.46
CA GLN A 4 14.79 -22.07 11.60
C GLN A 4 14.10 -21.16 10.57
N ASN A 5 13.64 -19.98 11.01
CA ASN A 5 12.99 -19.03 10.11
C ASN A 5 13.97 -18.41 9.10
N VAL A 6 15.25 -18.24 9.45
CA VAL A 6 16.28 -17.71 8.52
C VAL A 6 16.66 -18.75 7.45
N ILE A 7 16.65 -20.05 7.79
CA ILE A 7 16.91 -21.12 6.84
C ILE A 7 15.77 -21.21 5.82
N VAL A 8 14.52 -21.27 6.28
CA VAL A 8 13.33 -21.33 5.41
C VAL A 8 13.28 -20.14 4.45
N TRP A 9 13.62 -18.94 4.93
CA TRP A 9 13.63 -17.72 4.11
C TRP A 9 14.68 -17.72 2.99
N ARG A 10 15.86 -18.30 3.28
CA ARG A 10 16.91 -18.46 2.26
C ARG A 10 16.48 -19.49 1.21
N ASP A 11 15.82 -20.55 1.64
CA ASP A 11 15.31 -21.59 0.75
C ASP A 11 14.20 -21.02 -0.16
N ASP A 12 13.24 -20.27 0.38
CA ASP A 12 12.15 -19.64 -0.40
C ASP A 12 12.68 -18.63 -1.44
N SER A 13 13.67 -17.82 -1.07
CA SER A 13 14.31 -16.87 -2.01
C SER A 13 15.02 -17.59 -3.16
N GLN A 14 15.65 -18.74 -2.89
CA GLN A 14 16.29 -19.55 -3.94
C GLN A 14 15.27 -20.22 -4.84
N VAL A 15 14.15 -20.69 -4.29
CA VAL A 15 13.05 -21.29 -5.07
C VAL A 15 12.44 -20.26 -6.03
N ILE A 16 12.18 -19.03 -5.56
CA ILE A 16 11.66 -17.94 -6.43
C ILE A 16 12.63 -17.64 -7.57
N GLU A 17 13.93 -17.58 -7.29
CA GLU A 17 14.95 -17.30 -8.30
C GLU A 17 14.97 -18.41 -9.38
N VAL A 18 14.93 -19.68 -8.97
CA VAL A 18 14.87 -20.83 -9.89
C VAL A 18 13.58 -20.84 -10.71
N GLU A 19 12.42 -20.70 -10.07
CA GLU A 19 11.12 -20.68 -10.75
C GLU A 19 11.01 -19.48 -11.71
N SER A 20 11.59 -18.33 -11.38
CA SER A 20 11.59 -17.15 -12.28
C SER A 20 12.38 -17.36 -13.57
N VAL A 21 13.54 -18.03 -13.48
CA VAL A 21 14.35 -18.38 -14.65
C VAL A 21 13.63 -19.43 -15.51
N GLU A 22 12.93 -20.38 -14.87
CA GLU A 22 12.13 -21.39 -15.58
C GLU A 22 10.95 -20.75 -16.33
N VAL A 23 10.22 -19.83 -15.69
CA VAL A 23 9.13 -19.06 -16.33
C VAL A 23 9.66 -18.26 -17.52
N GLU A 24 10.78 -17.55 -17.38
CA GLU A 24 11.35 -16.76 -18.48
C GLU A 24 11.77 -17.64 -19.66
N ALA A 25 12.35 -18.81 -19.39
CA ALA A 25 12.72 -19.77 -20.43
C ALA A 25 11.48 -20.34 -21.15
N LYS A 26 10.44 -20.75 -20.40
CA LYS A 26 9.18 -21.26 -20.98
C LYS A 26 8.43 -20.18 -21.76
N SER A 27 8.37 -18.95 -21.25
CA SER A 27 7.74 -17.80 -21.91
C SER A 27 8.38 -17.51 -23.27
N LYS A 28 9.71 -17.57 -23.37
CA LYS A 28 10.43 -17.42 -24.65
C LYS A 28 10.03 -18.48 -25.68
N VAL A 29 9.88 -19.73 -25.25
CA VAL A 29 9.45 -20.83 -26.13
C VAL A 29 8.01 -20.62 -26.60
N VAL A 30 7.09 -20.30 -25.69
CA VAL A 30 5.68 -20.02 -26.02
C VAL A 30 5.59 -18.87 -27.03
N ARG A 31 6.34 -17.78 -26.83
CA ARG A 31 6.34 -16.64 -27.76
C ARG A 31 6.76 -17.03 -29.18
N VAL A 32 7.79 -17.86 -29.33
CA VAL A 32 8.23 -18.36 -30.64
C VAL A 32 7.15 -19.24 -31.29
N ASP A 33 6.50 -20.10 -30.50
CA ASP A 33 5.40 -20.95 -30.99
C ASP A 33 4.16 -20.14 -31.36
N GLU A 34 3.86 -19.05 -30.64
CA GLU A 34 2.77 -18.11 -30.96
C GLU A 34 3.01 -17.39 -32.29
N GLU A 35 4.23 -16.92 -32.53
CA GLU A 35 4.62 -16.29 -33.80
C GLU A 35 4.46 -17.29 -34.96
N ALA A 36 4.94 -18.53 -34.79
CA ALA A 36 4.80 -19.60 -35.78
C ALA A 36 3.33 -19.98 -36.05
N ALA A 37 2.50 -20.06 -35.01
CA ALA A 37 1.07 -20.32 -35.13
C ALA A 37 0.34 -19.17 -35.86
N THR A 38 0.73 -17.92 -35.58
CA THR A 38 0.17 -16.73 -36.22
C THR A 38 0.47 -16.70 -37.71
N ILE A 39 1.69 -17.08 -38.13
CA ILE A 39 2.04 -17.18 -39.55
C ILE A 39 1.14 -18.20 -40.25
N LYS A 40 0.98 -19.40 -39.68
CA LYS A 40 0.12 -20.45 -40.25
C LYS A 40 -1.36 -20.07 -40.24
N ALA A 41 -1.82 -19.30 -39.24
CA ALA A 41 -3.17 -18.73 -39.21
C ALA A 41 -3.41 -17.78 -40.37
N ASN A 42 -2.46 -16.90 -40.64
CA ASN A 42 -2.54 -15.95 -41.75
C ASN A 42 -2.51 -16.67 -43.11
N GLU A 43 -1.72 -17.74 -43.25
CA GLU A 43 -1.70 -18.57 -44.46
C GLU A 43 -3.05 -19.27 -44.71
N ALA A 44 -3.63 -19.89 -43.68
CA ALA A 44 -4.94 -20.54 -43.77
C ALA A 44 -6.06 -19.52 -44.07
N GLU A 45 -6.02 -18.33 -43.47
CA GLU A 45 -7.01 -17.28 -43.72
C GLU A 45 -6.85 -16.67 -45.14
N ALA A 46 -5.62 -16.54 -45.64
CA ALA A 46 -5.38 -16.12 -47.02
C ALA A 46 -5.95 -17.13 -48.03
N LEU A 47 -5.68 -18.42 -47.83
CA LEU A 47 -6.23 -19.50 -48.66
C LEU A 47 -7.76 -19.54 -48.60
N LYS A 48 -8.35 -19.33 -47.41
CA LYS A 48 -9.80 -19.25 -47.23
C LYS A 48 -10.39 -18.08 -48.02
N LYS A 49 -9.80 -16.90 -47.91
CA LYS A 49 -10.24 -15.70 -48.62
C LYS A 49 -10.16 -15.87 -50.14
N GLU A 50 -9.11 -16.53 -50.64
CA GLU A 50 -9.02 -16.88 -52.05
C GLU A 50 -10.13 -17.85 -52.48
N CYS A 51 -10.42 -18.89 -51.68
CA CYS A 51 -11.51 -19.82 -51.96
C CYS A 51 -12.88 -19.12 -52.00
N GLU A 52 -13.14 -18.25 -51.02
CA GLU A 52 -14.39 -17.49 -50.93
C GLU A 52 -14.54 -16.50 -52.07
N SER A 53 -13.45 -15.83 -52.48
CA SER A 53 -13.45 -14.93 -53.64
C SER A 53 -13.78 -15.67 -54.93
N ASP A 54 -13.14 -16.82 -55.17
CA ASP A 54 -13.41 -17.61 -56.38
C ASP A 54 -14.86 -18.14 -56.38
N LEU A 55 -15.39 -18.53 -55.21
CA LEU A 55 -16.79 -18.97 -55.07
C LEU A 55 -17.80 -17.82 -55.27
N ALA A 56 -17.45 -16.61 -54.87
CA ALA A 56 -18.30 -15.42 -55.01
C ALA A 56 -18.59 -15.06 -56.48
N ASP A 57 -17.78 -15.55 -57.43
CA ASP A 57 -18.05 -15.36 -58.87
C ASP A 57 -19.17 -16.28 -59.39
N ALA A 58 -19.41 -17.43 -58.76
CA ALA A 58 -20.38 -18.43 -59.23
C ALA A 58 -21.67 -18.47 -58.41
N ILE A 59 -21.62 -18.14 -57.11
CA ILE A 59 -22.79 -18.18 -56.22
C ILE A 59 -23.90 -17.21 -56.68
N PRO A 60 -23.63 -15.93 -56.99
CA PRO A 60 -24.66 -14.99 -57.41
C PRO A 60 -25.32 -15.40 -58.74
N ALA A 61 -24.53 -15.96 -59.66
CA ALA A 61 -25.04 -16.45 -60.94
C ALA A 61 -25.97 -17.65 -60.75
N LEU A 62 -25.66 -18.53 -59.80
CA LEU A 62 -26.48 -19.68 -59.43
C LEU A 62 -27.76 -19.26 -58.70
N GLU A 63 -27.68 -18.30 -57.77
CA GLU A 63 -28.84 -17.76 -57.07
C GLU A 63 -29.79 -17.03 -58.01
N ASP A 64 -29.27 -16.22 -58.96
CA ASP A 64 -30.08 -15.57 -59.99
C ASP A 64 -30.79 -16.60 -60.88
N ALA A 65 -30.08 -17.67 -61.28
CA ALA A 65 -30.67 -18.77 -62.03
C ALA A 65 -31.77 -19.53 -61.26
N LEU A 66 -31.56 -19.84 -59.97
CA LEU A 66 -32.57 -20.50 -59.14
C LEU A 66 -33.78 -19.60 -58.90
N SER A 67 -33.57 -18.30 -58.70
CA SER A 67 -34.65 -17.32 -58.58
C SER A 67 -35.46 -17.24 -59.88
N ALA A 68 -34.80 -17.30 -61.04
CA ALA A 68 -35.46 -17.34 -62.34
C ALA A 68 -36.28 -18.63 -62.50
N LEU A 69 -35.79 -19.78 -62.00
CA LEU A 69 -36.56 -21.03 -61.98
C LEU A 69 -37.77 -20.98 -61.04
N ASP A 70 -37.69 -20.24 -59.93
CA ASP A 70 -38.80 -20.05 -58.99
C ASP A 70 -39.95 -19.20 -59.57
N THR A 71 -39.65 -18.32 -60.53
CA THR A 71 -40.69 -17.55 -61.25
C THR A 71 -41.49 -18.38 -62.25
N LEU A 72 -41.01 -19.58 -62.62
CA LEU A 72 -41.66 -20.46 -63.59
C LEU A 72 -42.80 -21.26 -62.97
N LYS A 73 -43.99 -21.16 -63.56
CA LYS A 73 -45.14 -21.99 -63.16
C LYS A 73 -45.24 -23.25 -64.01
N PRO A 74 -45.82 -24.35 -63.50
CA PRO A 74 -46.08 -25.56 -64.29
C PRO A 74 -46.91 -25.30 -65.56
N SER A 75 -47.74 -24.25 -65.57
CA SER A 75 -48.47 -23.78 -66.76
C SER A 75 -47.55 -23.33 -67.89
N ASP A 76 -46.44 -22.66 -67.56
CA ASP A 76 -45.50 -22.09 -68.54
C ASP A 76 -44.69 -23.19 -69.24
N VAL A 77 -44.35 -24.25 -68.48
CA VAL A 77 -43.74 -25.48 -69.00
C VAL A 77 -44.72 -26.21 -69.94
N THR A 78 -46.01 -26.23 -69.60
CA THR A 78 -47.08 -26.83 -70.43
C THR A 78 -47.27 -26.08 -71.75
N ILE A 79 -47.13 -24.75 -71.75
CA ILE A 79 -47.22 -23.92 -72.96
C ILE A 79 -46.07 -24.24 -73.93
N VAL A 80 -44.84 -24.37 -73.42
CA VAL A 80 -43.68 -24.73 -74.25
C VAL A 80 -43.80 -26.15 -74.81
N LYS A 81 -44.39 -27.08 -74.05
CA LYS A 81 -44.70 -28.45 -74.48
C LYS A 81 -45.77 -28.50 -75.59
N ALA A 82 -46.76 -27.61 -75.57
CA ALA A 82 -47.88 -27.61 -76.52
C ALA A 82 -47.51 -27.04 -77.91
N MET A 83 -46.30 -26.49 -78.09
CA MET A 83 -45.85 -25.92 -79.37
C MET A 83 -45.53 -27.03 -80.39
N LYS A 84 -46.32 -27.13 -81.47
CA LYS A 84 -46.05 -28.09 -82.57
C LYS A 84 -44.73 -27.81 -83.31
N ASN A 85 -44.32 -26.55 -83.41
CA ASN A 85 -43.05 -26.12 -84.02
C ASN A 85 -42.42 -24.99 -83.18
N PRO A 86 -41.62 -25.31 -82.15
CA PRO A 86 -41.00 -24.29 -81.32
C PRO A 86 -39.95 -23.46 -82.10
N PRO A 87 -39.80 -22.16 -81.78
CA PRO A 87 -38.74 -21.30 -82.33
C PRO A 87 -37.34 -21.90 -82.09
N SER A 88 -36.37 -21.55 -82.93
CA SER A 88 -34.99 -22.06 -82.86
C SER A 88 -34.36 -21.89 -81.47
N GLY A 89 -34.54 -20.74 -80.82
CA GLY A 89 -34.02 -20.48 -79.47
C GLY A 89 -34.61 -21.39 -78.39
N VAL A 90 -35.90 -21.72 -78.46
CA VAL A 90 -36.56 -22.63 -77.50
C VAL A 90 -36.11 -24.07 -77.72
N LYS A 91 -35.90 -24.49 -78.98
CA LYS A 91 -35.34 -25.82 -79.30
C LYS A 91 -33.93 -25.98 -78.73
N LEU A 92 -33.09 -24.94 -78.85
CA LEU A 92 -31.71 -24.95 -78.38
C LEU A 92 -31.61 -25.04 -76.84
N VAL A 93 -32.48 -24.33 -76.12
CA VAL A 93 -32.54 -24.39 -74.65
C VAL A 93 -33.07 -25.74 -74.17
N MET A 94 -34.08 -26.29 -74.84
CA MET A 94 -34.62 -27.59 -74.47
C MET A 94 -33.62 -28.72 -74.71
N SER A 95 -32.87 -28.68 -75.82
CA SER A 95 -31.82 -29.69 -76.05
C SER A 95 -30.66 -29.53 -75.06
N ALA A 96 -30.29 -28.30 -74.67
CA ALA A 96 -29.28 -28.07 -73.63
C ALA A 96 -29.68 -28.66 -72.27
N VAL A 97 -30.95 -28.51 -71.86
CA VAL A 97 -31.48 -29.09 -70.61
C VAL A 97 -31.57 -30.63 -70.69
N CYS A 98 -31.93 -31.20 -71.85
CA CYS A 98 -31.89 -32.65 -72.06
C CYS A 98 -30.46 -33.21 -71.92
N VAL A 99 -29.47 -32.50 -72.46
CA VAL A 99 -28.05 -32.87 -72.35
C VAL A 99 -27.58 -32.82 -70.88
N MET A 100 -28.02 -31.82 -70.10
CA MET A 100 -27.73 -31.73 -68.65
C MET A 100 -28.29 -32.91 -67.83
N LYS A 101 -29.42 -33.50 -68.24
CA LYS A 101 -30.04 -34.68 -67.62
C LYS A 101 -29.60 -36.02 -68.24
N ASP A 102 -28.57 -36.02 -69.10
CA ASP A 102 -28.04 -37.20 -69.80
C ASP A 102 -29.07 -37.93 -70.68
N ILE A 103 -30.02 -37.18 -71.26
CA ILE A 103 -31.03 -37.70 -72.18
C ILE A 103 -30.62 -37.33 -73.60
N LYS A 104 -30.40 -38.35 -74.46
CA LYS A 104 -29.95 -38.16 -75.85
C LYS A 104 -30.89 -37.20 -76.60
N PRO A 105 -30.37 -36.16 -77.28
CA PRO A 105 -31.20 -35.18 -78.00
C PRO A 105 -31.84 -35.72 -79.30
N ASP A 106 -31.63 -36.99 -79.65
CA ASP A 106 -32.21 -37.63 -80.83
C ASP A 106 -33.66 -38.05 -80.60
N LYS A 107 -34.56 -37.05 -80.65
CA LYS A 107 -35.86 -37.08 -81.31
C LYS A 107 -36.59 -35.79 -80.98
N ILE A 108 -36.75 -34.95 -81.99
CA ILE A 108 -37.78 -33.92 -82.02
C ILE A 108 -39.09 -34.64 -81.65
N ALA A 109 -39.68 -34.27 -80.51
CA ALA A 109 -40.84 -34.90 -79.88
C ALA A 109 -40.58 -36.13 -78.98
N ASP A 110 -39.83 -35.97 -77.89
CA ASP A 110 -40.14 -36.75 -76.67
C ASP A 110 -40.72 -35.83 -75.58
N PRO A 111 -42.06 -35.62 -75.56
CA PRO A 111 -42.77 -34.79 -74.57
C PRO A 111 -42.79 -35.38 -73.15
N LYS A 112 -41.98 -36.42 -72.86
CA LYS A 112 -41.91 -37.12 -71.57
C LYS A 112 -41.23 -36.29 -70.49
N LEU A 113 -40.10 -35.66 -70.81
CA LEU A 113 -39.25 -34.93 -69.85
C LEU A 113 -39.92 -33.65 -69.31
N LEU A 114 -40.68 -32.96 -70.17
CA LEU A 114 -41.53 -31.80 -69.80
C LEU A 114 -42.90 -32.23 -69.22
N GLY A 115 -43.17 -33.53 -69.14
CA GLY A 115 -44.40 -34.09 -68.58
C GLY A 115 -44.28 -34.51 -67.10
N ASP A 116 -43.07 -34.55 -66.56
CA ASP A 116 -42.84 -34.92 -65.17
C ASP A 116 -43.30 -33.80 -64.24
N MET A 117 -44.23 -34.11 -63.33
CA MET A 117 -44.72 -33.13 -62.34
C MET A 117 -43.61 -32.59 -61.43
N ASN A 118 -42.48 -33.29 -61.36
CA ASN A 118 -41.31 -32.92 -60.57
C ASN A 118 -40.20 -32.23 -61.38
N PHE A 119 -40.39 -31.95 -62.68
CA PHE A 119 -39.34 -31.41 -63.55
C PHE A 119 -38.62 -30.17 -62.99
N LEU A 120 -39.38 -29.19 -62.46
CA LEU A 120 -38.82 -27.98 -61.85
C LEU A 120 -38.15 -28.27 -60.50
N ARG A 121 -38.65 -29.25 -59.73
CA ARG A 121 -38.05 -29.67 -58.46
C ARG A 121 -36.70 -30.34 -58.71
N ASP A 122 -36.63 -31.23 -59.68
CA ASP A 122 -35.40 -31.94 -60.06
C ASP A 122 -34.32 -30.99 -60.61
N LEU A 123 -34.69 -29.83 -61.15
CA LEU A 123 -33.74 -28.78 -61.57
C LEU A 123 -33.20 -27.95 -60.39
N ARG A 124 -33.99 -27.80 -59.32
CA ARG A 124 -33.57 -27.12 -58.08
C ARG A 124 -32.69 -28.02 -57.22
N GLU A 125 -33.06 -29.29 -57.12
CA GLU A 125 -32.34 -30.33 -56.35
C GLU A 125 -31.19 -30.96 -57.15
N TYR A 126 -30.86 -30.42 -58.33
CA TYR A 126 -29.79 -30.94 -59.16
C TYR A 126 -28.45 -30.88 -58.42
N ASP A 127 -27.75 -32.01 -58.39
CA ASP A 127 -26.45 -32.13 -57.74
C ASP A 127 -25.37 -31.39 -58.55
N LYS A 128 -25.21 -30.12 -58.21
CA LYS A 128 -24.21 -29.20 -58.79
C LYS A 128 -22.77 -29.53 -58.40
N ASP A 129 -22.57 -30.31 -57.33
CA ASP A 129 -21.26 -30.57 -56.73
C ASP A 129 -20.66 -31.90 -57.23
N ASN A 130 -21.49 -32.85 -57.69
CA ASN A 130 -21.06 -34.15 -58.18
C ASN A 130 -21.54 -34.46 -59.61
N ILE A 131 -21.33 -33.52 -60.54
CA ILE A 131 -21.63 -33.71 -61.96
C ILE A 131 -20.60 -34.71 -62.54
N PRO A 132 -21.01 -35.89 -63.06
CA PRO A 132 -20.08 -36.92 -63.49
C PRO A 132 -19.10 -36.41 -64.55
N VAL A 133 -17.80 -36.42 -64.21
CA VAL A 133 -16.69 -36.06 -65.12
C VAL A 133 -16.58 -37.02 -66.32
N SER A 134 -17.26 -38.17 -66.25
CA SER A 134 -17.16 -39.30 -67.18
C SER A 134 -17.92 -39.14 -68.51
N LEU A 135 -18.80 -38.15 -68.68
CA LEU A 135 -19.62 -38.01 -69.89
C LEU A 135 -19.56 -36.58 -70.41
N SER A 136 -19.34 -36.42 -71.71
CA SER A 136 -19.11 -35.19 -72.47
C SER A 136 -20.17 -34.07 -72.36
N VAL A 137 -21.05 -34.07 -71.36
CA VAL A 137 -22.19 -33.16 -71.14
C VAL A 137 -21.75 -31.71 -71.05
N MET A 138 -20.88 -31.34 -70.08
CA MET A 138 -20.42 -29.95 -69.94
C MET A 138 -19.54 -29.50 -71.10
N GLN A 139 -18.74 -30.41 -71.68
CA GLN A 139 -17.94 -30.10 -72.87
C GLN A 139 -18.83 -29.86 -74.10
N LYS A 140 -19.91 -30.63 -74.29
CA LYS A 140 -20.91 -30.41 -75.34
C LYS A 140 -21.66 -29.09 -75.12
N ILE A 141 -22.07 -28.79 -73.89
CA ILE A 141 -22.72 -27.52 -73.54
C ILE A 141 -21.81 -26.33 -73.85
N ARG A 142 -20.52 -26.40 -73.50
CA ARG A 142 -19.54 -25.36 -73.85
C ARG A 142 -19.35 -25.20 -75.36
N ARG A 143 -19.16 -26.32 -76.08
CA ARG A 143 -18.84 -26.30 -77.52
C ARG A 143 -20.03 -25.96 -78.42
N GLU A 144 -21.21 -26.49 -78.13
CA GLU A 144 -22.37 -26.43 -79.03
C GLU A 144 -23.39 -25.35 -78.64
N TYR A 145 -23.48 -25.01 -77.35
CA TYR A 145 -24.57 -24.16 -76.83
C TYR A 145 -24.07 -22.80 -76.31
N VAL A 146 -23.11 -22.78 -75.39
CA VAL A 146 -22.62 -21.51 -74.78
C VAL A 146 -21.85 -20.64 -75.77
N THR A 147 -21.21 -21.24 -76.78
CA THR A 147 -20.48 -20.50 -77.84
C THR A 147 -21.41 -19.96 -78.93
N ASN A 148 -22.68 -20.40 -78.96
CA ASN A 148 -23.64 -19.98 -79.99
C ASN A 148 -24.21 -18.59 -79.66
N PRO A 149 -24.14 -17.60 -80.57
CA PRO A 149 -24.69 -16.26 -80.35
C PRO A 149 -26.22 -16.24 -80.11
N ASP A 150 -26.95 -17.29 -80.50
CA ASP A 150 -28.40 -17.41 -80.25
C ASP A 150 -28.73 -17.90 -78.82
N PHE A 151 -27.75 -18.36 -78.04
CA PHE A 151 -27.92 -18.89 -76.68
C PHE A 151 -27.68 -17.83 -75.59
N VAL A 152 -28.39 -16.71 -75.69
CA VAL A 152 -28.33 -15.61 -74.73
C VAL A 152 -29.72 -15.43 -74.10
N PRO A 153 -29.82 -15.32 -72.75
CA PRO A 153 -31.10 -15.18 -72.07
C PRO A 153 -31.99 -14.07 -72.65
N SER A 154 -31.41 -12.92 -73.05
CA SER A 154 -32.15 -11.79 -73.63
C SER A 154 -32.72 -12.04 -75.04
N ILE A 155 -32.10 -12.93 -75.82
CA ILE A 155 -32.58 -13.34 -77.16
C ILE A 155 -33.66 -14.39 -77.01
N VAL A 156 -33.44 -15.36 -76.10
CA VAL A 156 -34.39 -16.41 -75.77
C VAL A 156 -35.67 -15.86 -75.12
N ALA A 157 -35.57 -14.79 -74.32
CA ALA A 157 -36.70 -14.10 -73.70
C ALA A 157 -37.72 -13.59 -74.74
N LYS A 158 -37.26 -13.18 -75.93
CA LYS A 158 -38.16 -12.74 -77.03
C LYS A 158 -38.98 -13.90 -77.60
N ALA A 159 -38.50 -15.14 -77.47
CA ALA A 159 -39.21 -16.33 -77.92
C ALA A 159 -40.09 -16.93 -76.81
N SER A 160 -39.61 -16.98 -75.57
CA SER A 160 -40.37 -17.42 -74.40
C SER A 160 -39.69 -16.99 -73.09
N SER A 161 -40.45 -16.39 -72.17
CA SER A 161 -39.99 -16.12 -70.80
C SER A 161 -39.64 -17.39 -70.05
N ALA A 162 -40.35 -18.50 -70.32
CA ALA A 162 -40.08 -19.79 -69.70
C ALA A 162 -38.73 -20.39 -70.14
N ALA A 163 -38.33 -20.12 -71.39
CA ALA A 163 -37.04 -20.55 -71.91
C ALA A 163 -35.88 -19.66 -71.42
N GLU A 164 -36.15 -18.41 -71.02
CA GLU A 164 -35.15 -17.52 -70.43
C GLU A 164 -34.61 -18.07 -69.11
N GLY A 165 -35.49 -18.46 -68.18
CA GLY A 165 -35.09 -19.00 -66.86
C GLY A 165 -34.27 -20.29 -66.99
N LEU A 166 -34.65 -21.18 -67.92
CA LEU A 166 -33.90 -22.40 -68.22
C LEU A 166 -32.53 -22.10 -68.87
N CYS A 167 -32.44 -21.07 -69.72
CA CYS A 167 -31.17 -20.64 -70.31
C CYS A 167 -30.22 -20.05 -69.26
N LYS A 168 -30.72 -19.21 -68.34
CA LYS A 168 -29.93 -18.69 -67.20
C LYS A 168 -29.42 -19.83 -66.32
N TRP A 169 -30.25 -20.84 -66.05
CA TRP A 169 -29.86 -22.02 -65.27
C TRP A 169 -28.74 -22.83 -65.90
N VAL A 170 -28.82 -23.17 -67.20
CA VAL A 170 -27.74 -23.92 -67.87
C VAL A 170 -26.42 -23.14 -67.86
N LYS A 171 -26.46 -21.81 -68.05
CA LYS A 171 -25.26 -20.96 -68.01
C LYS A 171 -24.67 -20.86 -66.61
N ALA A 172 -25.51 -20.70 -65.58
CA ALA A 172 -25.06 -20.65 -64.19
C ALA A 172 -24.45 -21.99 -63.74
N MET A 173 -25.01 -23.12 -64.16
CA MET A 173 -24.47 -24.45 -63.88
C MET A 173 -23.10 -24.69 -64.55
N GLU A 174 -22.89 -24.18 -65.76
CA GLU A 174 -21.58 -24.26 -66.44
C GLU A 174 -20.53 -23.37 -65.75
N GLN A 175 -20.91 -22.17 -65.33
CA GLN A 175 -20.06 -21.25 -64.57
C GLN A 175 -19.69 -21.82 -63.20
N TYR A 176 -20.65 -22.46 -62.51
CA TYR A 176 -20.41 -23.16 -61.25
C TYR A 176 -19.47 -24.35 -61.43
N ASP A 177 -19.65 -25.22 -62.43
CA ASP A 177 -18.73 -26.34 -62.71
C ASP A 177 -17.29 -25.87 -62.97
N ARG A 178 -17.13 -24.75 -63.69
CA ARG A 178 -15.81 -24.16 -63.97
C ARG A 178 -15.13 -23.71 -62.68
N VAL A 179 -15.85 -22.99 -61.84
CA VAL A 179 -15.35 -22.49 -60.56
C VAL A 179 -15.12 -23.62 -59.57
N ALA A 180 -16.05 -24.58 -59.47
CA ALA A 180 -15.95 -25.74 -58.60
C ALA A 180 -14.69 -26.58 -58.88
N LYS A 181 -14.27 -26.72 -60.14
CA LYS A 181 -13.02 -27.40 -60.50
C LYS A 181 -11.76 -26.67 -60.04
N VAL A 182 -11.78 -25.33 -60.02
CA VAL A 182 -10.66 -24.50 -59.52
C VAL A 182 -10.66 -24.47 -57.99
N VAL A 183 -11.84 -24.44 -57.38
CA VAL A 183 -12.02 -24.35 -55.94
C VAL A 183 -11.85 -25.71 -55.25
N ALA A 184 -12.10 -26.84 -55.91
CA ALA A 184 -11.93 -28.18 -55.33
C ALA A 184 -10.52 -28.46 -54.76
N PRO A 185 -9.42 -28.24 -55.51
CA PRO A 185 -8.07 -28.41 -54.95
C PRO A 185 -7.78 -27.36 -53.86
N LYS A 186 -8.28 -26.12 -53.99
CA LYS A 186 -8.10 -25.09 -52.97
C LYS A 186 -8.84 -25.41 -51.67
N LYS A 187 -10.04 -26.00 -51.73
CA LYS A 187 -10.80 -26.49 -50.58
C LYS A 187 -10.09 -27.65 -49.88
N ALA A 188 -9.47 -28.56 -50.63
CA ALA A 188 -8.66 -29.64 -50.06
C ALA A 188 -7.42 -29.08 -49.33
N ASN A 189 -6.69 -28.15 -49.96
CA ASN A 189 -5.55 -27.48 -49.36
C ASN A 189 -5.95 -26.64 -48.13
N LEU A 190 -7.11 -25.98 -48.17
CA LEU A 190 -7.65 -25.23 -47.03
C LEU A 190 -7.98 -26.17 -45.87
N ALA A 191 -8.59 -27.33 -46.14
CA ALA A 191 -8.91 -28.32 -45.12
C ALA A 191 -7.63 -28.86 -44.46
N GLU A 192 -6.60 -29.20 -45.23
CA GLU A 192 -5.29 -29.63 -44.72
C GLU A 192 -4.62 -28.53 -43.88
N ALA A 193 -4.63 -27.28 -44.38
CA ALA A 193 -4.08 -26.14 -43.65
C ALA A 193 -4.84 -25.90 -42.32
N GLN A 194 -6.16 -25.99 -42.32
CA GLN A 194 -7.01 -25.85 -41.12
C GLN A 194 -6.79 -26.99 -40.11
N GLU A 195 -6.60 -28.22 -40.56
CA GLU A 195 -6.27 -29.35 -39.68
C GLU A 195 -4.88 -29.18 -39.05
N SER A 196 -3.89 -28.77 -39.85
CA SER A 196 -2.54 -28.47 -39.36
C SER A 196 -2.53 -27.29 -38.38
N LEU A 197 -3.39 -26.29 -38.59
CA LEU A 197 -3.59 -25.16 -37.68
C LEU A 197 -4.23 -25.63 -36.37
N ALA A 198 -5.30 -26.42 -36.45
CA ALA A 198 -6.02 -26.90 -35.27
C ALA A 198 -5.11 -27.71 -34.34
N THR A 199 -4.26 -28.57 -34.90
CA THR A 199 -3.28 -29.34 -34.11
C THR A 199 -2.24 -28.44 -33.44
N ILE A 200 -1.76 -27.39 -34.13
CA ILE A 200 -0.79 -26.43 -33.57
C ILE A 200 -1.42 -25.56 -32.50
N MET A 201 -2.65 -25.09 -32.71
CA MET A 201 -3.38 -24.29 -31.70
C MET A 201 -3.64 -25.12 -30.45
N ALA A 202 -4.03 -26.38 -30.57
CA ALA A 202 -4.21 -27.27 -29.41
C ALA A 202 -2.91 -27.46 -28.60
N LEU A 203 -1.78 -27.65 -29.29
CA LEU A 203 -0.47 -27.76 -28.63
C LEU A 203 -0.04 -26.42 -27.98
N LEU A 204 -0.30 -25.30 -28.64
CA LEU A 204 -0.01 -23.97 -28.13
C LEU A 204 -0.84 -23.65 -26.88
N ASP A 205 -2.13 -24.00 -26.88
CA ASP A 205 -3.02 -23.80 -25.74
C ASP A 205 -2.59 -24.65 -24.55
N GLN A 206 -2.11 -25.88 -24.78
CA GLN A 206 -1.49 -26.69 -23.72
C GLN A 206 -0.24 -25.99 -23.14
N LYS A 207 0.68 -25.53 -23.99
CA LYS A 207 1.89 -24.82 -23.53
C LYS A 207 1.58 -23.52 -22.79
N ARG A 208 0.56 -22.78 -23.24
CA ARG A 208 0.06 -21.57 -22.55
C ARG A 208 -0.54 -21.90 -21.18
N ALA A 209 -1.29 -23.00 -21.07
CA ALA A 209 -1.84 -23.45 -19.80
C ALA A 209 -0.73 -23.84 -18.82
N GLU A 210 0.29 -24.57 -19.28
CA GLU A 210 1.47 -24.92 -18.48
C GLU A 210 2.26 -23.68 -18.04
N LEU A 211 2.48 -22.71 -18.94
CA LEU A 211 3.13 -21.44 -18.59
C LEU A 211 2.35 -20.69 -17.51
N LYS A 212 1.03 -20.59 -17.68
CA LYS A 212 0.16 -19.90 -16.73
C LYS A 212 0.18 -20.53 -15.34
N GLU A 213 0.19 -21.86 -15.25
CA GLU A 213 0.28 -22.56 -13.95
C GLU A 213 1.57 -22.20 -13.20
N VAL A 214 2.70 -22.14 -13.90
CA VAL A 214 3.99 -21.77 -13.30
C VAL A 214 4.03 -20.28 -12.95
N GLU A 215 3.48 -19.40 -13.80
CA GLU A 215 3.36 -17.96 -13.51
C GLU A 215 2.48 -17.68 -12.28
N ASP A 216 1.32 -18.35 -12.17
CA ASP A 216 0.40 -18.22 -11.04
C ASP A 216 1.08 -18.70 -9.74
N ARG A 217 1.84 -19.79 -9.81
CA ARG A 217 2.63 -20.31 -8.68
C ARG A 217 3.73 -19.33 -8.27
N LEU A 218 4.51 -18.80 -9.22
CA LEU A 218 5.55 -17.81 -8.96
C LEU A 218 4.98 -16.55 -8.30
N ALA A 219 3.85 -16.06 -8.79
CA ALA A 219 3.16 -14.89 -8.22
C ALA A 219 2.67 -15.16 -6.79
N ALA A 220 2.13 -16.35 -6.52
CA ALA A 220 1.74 -16.74 -5.17
C ALA A 220 2.94 -16.82 -4.22
N LEU A 221 4.05 -17.43 -4.65
CA LEU A 221 5.28 -17.49 -3.87
C LEU A 221 5.83 -16.09 -3.57
N GLN A 222 5.95 -15.22 -4.58
CA GLN A 222 6.39 -13.84 -4.42
C GLN A 222 5.54 -13.08 -3.39
N LYS A 223 4.21 -13.17 -3.49
CA LYS A 223 3.30 -12.56 -2.54
C LYS A 223 3.54 -13.06 -1.11
N THR A 224 3.61 -14.37 -0.93
CA THR A 224 3.85 -14.95 0.41
C THR A 224 5.22 -14.54 0.97
N PHE A 225 6.24 -14.44 0.11
CA PHE A 225 7.57 -14.00 0.49
C PHE A 225 7.57 -12.54 0.96
N GLU A 226 6.91 -11.65 0.22
CA GLU A 226 6.76 -10.23 0.60
C GLU A 226 6.05 -10.08 1.96
N GLU A 227 4.91 -10.77 2.15
CA GLU A 227 4.16 -10.75 3.41
C GLU A 227 5.03 -11.23 4.58
N LYS A 228 5.79 -12.32 4.39
CA LYS A 228 6.70 -12.85 5.43
C LYS A 228 7.90 -11.95 5.67
N THR A 229 8.35 -11.22 4.65
CA THR A 229 9.41 -10.19 4.77
C THR A 229 8.98 -9.08 5.70
N GLU A 230 7.78 -8.55 5.46
CA GLU A 230 7.24 -7.47 6.25
C GLU A 230 6.97 -7.91 7.70
N GLU A 231 6.36 -9.09 7.88
CA GLU A 231 6.12 -9.67 9.22
C GLU A 231 7.44 -9.84 10.00
N LYS A 232 8.50 -10.33 9.34
CA LYS A 232 9.83 -10.46 9.95
C LYS A 232 10.38 -9.10 10.39
N ALA A 233 10.34 -8.09 9.52
CA ALA A 233 10.84 -6.75 9.83
C ALA A 233 10.10 -6.12 11.02
N GLN A 234 8.77 -6.27 11.06
CA GLN A 234 7.95 -5.79 12.18
C GLN A 234 8.31 -6.49 13.50
N LEU A 235 8.48 -7.82 13.47
CA LEU A 235 8.89 -8.59 14.65
C LEU A 235 10.29 -8.21 15.13
N GLU A 236 11.24 -7.97 14.23
CA GLU A 236 12.59 -7.52 14.59
C GLU A 236 12.56 -6.16 15.31
N ILE A 237 11.73 -5.21 14.84
CA ILE A 237 11.51 -3.92 15.51
C ILE A 237 10.91 -4.11 16.91
N GLN A 238 9.90 -4.97 17.05
CA GLN A 238 9.26 -5.24 18.35
C GLN A 238 10.25 -5.87 19.34
N VAL A 239 11.09 -6.80 18.88
CA VAL A 239 12.12 -7.43 19.71
C VAL A 239 13.16 -6.42 20.17
N ASP A 240 13.65 -5.53 19.29
CA ASP A 240 14.61 -4.48 19.69
C ASP A 240 13.98 -3.50 20.70
N LEU A 241 12.74 -3.07 20.45
CA LEU A 241 12.02 -2.17 21.35
C LEU A 241 11.79 -2.82 22.73
N CYS A 242 11.44 -4.10 22.78
CA CYS A 242 11.27 -4.85 24.02
C CYS A 242 12.60 -5.01 24.76
N ALA A 243 13.68 -5.35 24.05
CA ALA A 243 15.02 -5.46 24.63
C ALA A 243 15.48 -4.15 25.27
N ARG A 244 15.31 -3.02 24.57
CA ARG A 244 15.62 -1.69 25.12
C ARG A 244 14.76 -1.32 26.32
N LYS A 245 13.46 -1.65 26.29
CA LYS A 245 12.56 -1.45 27.45
C LYS A 245 13.01 -2.27 28.65
N LEU A 246 13.42 -3.52 28.43
CA LEU A 246 13.89 -4.40 29.48
C LEU A 246 15.21 -3.90 30.10
N GLU A 247 16.15 -3.43 29.28
CA GLU A 247 17.39 -2.82 29.75
C GLU A 247 17.12 -1.58 30.63
N ARG A 248 16.20 -0.70 30.20
CA ARG A 248 15.79 0.47 30.98
C ARG A 248 15.11 0.07 32.29
N ALA A 249 14.23 -0.94 32.26
CA ALA A 249 13.56 -1.44 33.44
C ALA A 249 14.55 -2.03 34.45
N VAL A 250 15.56 -2.78 34.00
CA VAL A 250 16.62 -3.32 34.86
C VAL A 250 17.43 -2.20 35.51
N LYS A 251 17.81 -1.16 34.75
CA LYS A 251 18.49 0.03 35.30
C LYS A 251 17.65 0.74 36.36
N LEU A 252 16.36 0.92 36.11
CA LEU A 252 15.41 1.51 37.07
C LEU A 252 15.28 0.67 38.35
N ILE A 253 15.10 -0.65 38.22
CA ILE A 253 15.00 -1.55 39.37
C ILE A 253 16.30 -1.54 40.20
N GLY A 254 17.46 -1.54 39.53
CA GLY A 254 18.76 -1.42 40.18
C GLY A 254 18.93 -0.10 40.95
N GLY A 255 18.51 1.03 40.36
CA GLY A 255 18.56 2.34 41.01
C GLY A 255 17.56 2.50 42.17
N LEU A 256 16.33 2.01 42.00
CA LEU A 256 15.25 2.16 42.97
C LEU A 256 15.33 1.17 44.15
N GLY A 257 16.08 0.08 44.00
CA GLY A 257 16.25 -0.92 45.07
C GLY A 257 16.86 -0.32 46.36
N GLY A 258 17.84 0.57 46.21
CA GLY A 258 18.41 1.31 47.35
C GLY A 258 17.45 2.36 47.92
N GLU A 259 16.67 3.01 47.06
CA GLU A 259 15.74 4.07 47.46
C GLU A 259 14.53 3.55 48.26
N LYS A 260 13.98 2.38 47.92
CA LYS A 260 12.91 1.75 48.71
C LYS A 260 13.33 1.52 50.16
N THR A 261 14.55 1.03 50.36
CA THR A 261 15.12 0.78 51.69
C THR A 261 15.40 2.08 52.44
N ARG A 262 15.90 3.11 51.74
CA ARG A 262 16.14 4.45 52.30
C ARG A 262 14.84 5.14 52.74
N SER A 263 13.82 5.13 51.87
CA SER A 263 12.54 5.77 52.12
C SER A 263 11.83 5.16 53.34
N GLY A 264 11.83 3.82 53.45
CA GLY A 264 11.27 3.13 54.61
C GLY A 264 11.99 3.43 55.93
N ARG A 265 13.28 3.80 55.91
CA ARG A 265 14.01 4.24 57.11
C ARG A 265 13.70 5.68 57.49
N CYS A 266 13.46 6.57 56.54
CA CYS A 266 13.12 7.97 56.81
C CYS A 266 11.72 8.13 57.44
N THR A 267 10.78 7.23 57.16
CA THR A 267 9.43 7.23 57.76
C THR A 267 9.41 6.70 59.20
N LEU A 268 10.52 6.14 59.69
CA LEU A 268 10.65 5.56 61.03
C LEU A 268 11.37 6.50 62.01
N ILE A 269 11.48 7.80 61.71
CA ILE A 269 11.87 8.78 62.73
C ILE A 269 10.69 8.89 63.70
N THR A 270 10.70 8.05 64.72
CA THR A 270 9.73 8.06 65.80
C THR A 270 9.94 9.32 66.63
N TYR A 271 8.88 10.13 66.77
CA TYR A 271 8.87 11.36 67.58
C TYR A 271 8.85 11.09 69.09
N ASP A 272 9.44 9.98 69.54
CA ASP A 272 9.31 9.48 70.92
C ASP A 272 9.85 10.49 71.95
N ASN A 273 10.91 11.22 71.58
CA ASN A 273 11.60 12.16 72.46
C ASN A 273 11.44 13.63 72.06
N LEU A 274 10.55 13.96 71.12
CA LEU A 274 10.42 15.32 70.57
C LEU A 274 10.22 16.37 71.67
N THR A 275 9.32 16.09 72.63
CA THR A 275 9.04 17.01 73.74
C THR A 275 10.28 17.26 74.61
N GLY A 276 11.08 16.22 74.87
CA GLY A 276 12.32 16.32 75.63
C GLY A 276 13.39 17.10 74.87
N ASP A 277 13.58 16.78 73.59
CA ASP A 277 14.54 17.47 72.72
C ASP A 277 14.20 18.96 72.59
N VAL A 278 12.92 19.32 72.44
CA VAL A 278 12.46 20.71 72.41
C VAL A 278 12.71 21.41 73.74
N LEU A 279 12.43 20.76 74.87
CA LEU A 279 12.63 21.34 76.20
C LEU A 279 14.11 21.63 76.47
N ILE A 280 14.99 20.67 76.19
CA ILE A 280 16.44 20.82 76.33
C ILE A 280 16.93 21.92 75.39
N SER A 281 16.51 21.92 74.13
CA SER A 281 16.88 22.94 73.15
C SER A 281 16.49 24.35 73.60
N ALA A 282 15.27 24.52 74.11
CA ALA A 282 14.80 25.80 74.63
C ALA A 282 15.62 26.24 75.86
N GLY A 283 15.98 25.31 76.75
CA GLY A 283 16.83 25.58 77.90
C GLY A 283 18.23 26.06 77.51
N VAL A 284 18.87 25.37 76.55
CA VAL A 284 20.20 25.74 76.02
C VAL A 284 20.16 27.15 75.42
N ILE A 285 19.19 27.45 74.55
CA ILE A 285 19.09 28.74 73.87
C ILE A 285 18.78 29.88 74.87
N ALA A 286 17.94 29.62 75.87
CA ALA A 286 17.50 30.64 76.80
C ALA A 286 18.55 31.00 77.88
N TYR A 287 19.29 30.01 78.39
CA TYR A 287 20.11 30.20 79.59
C TYR A 287 21.61 29.96 79.39
N LEU A 288 21.99 29.05 78.49
CA LEU A 288 23.40 28.62 78.43
C LEU A 288 24.32 29.57 77.66
N GLY A 289 23.78 30.57 76.96
CA GLY A 289 24.56 31.55 76.18
C GLY A 289 25.64 32.30 76.95
N ALA A 290 25.48 32.51 78.26
CA ALA A 290 26.46 33.21 79.10
C ALA A 290 27.55 32.30 79.71
N PHE A 291 27.38 30.97 79.65
CA PHE A 291 28.26 30.02 80.31
C PHE A 291 29.38 29.50 79.39
N THR A 292 30.46 29.01 80.01
CA THR A 292 31.63 28.46 79.32
C THR A 292 31.35 27.10 78.69
N ALA A 293 32.16 26.71 77.70
CA ALA A 293 32.02 25.45 76.97
C ALA A 293 31.92 24.22 77.88
N GLY A 294 32.74 24.13 78.94
CA GLY A 294 32.72 23.00 79.87
C GLY A 294 31.38 22.85 80.59
N PHE A 295 30.81 23.95 81.09
CA PHE A 295 29.51 23.93 81.76
C PHE A 295 28.37 23.55 80.81
N ARG A 296 28.46 23.95 79.52
CA ARG A 296 27.47 23.57 78.50
C ARG A 296 27.52 22.09 78.15
N GLN A 297 28.72 21.52 78.11
CA GLN A 297 28.92 20.09 77.86
C GLN A 297 28.37 19.23 79.00
N ASP A 298 28.54 19.65 80.25
CA ASP A 298 27.94 18.96 81.41
C ASP A 298 26.39 18.95 81.34
N CYS A 299 25.80 19.99 80.77
CA CYS A 299 24.34 20.10 80.62
C CYS A 299 23.80 19.38 79.37
N THR A 300 24.59 19.22 78.31
CA THR A 300 24.12 18.73 77.00
C THR A 300 25.22 18.08 76.16
N ASN A 301 24.97 16.86 75.68
CA ASN A 301 25.93 16.06 74.91
C ASN A 301 25.77 16.13 73.38
N LYS A 302 24.84 16.95 72.84
CA LYS A 302 24.55 17.01 71.39
C LYS A 302 24.34 18.44 70.90
N THR A 303 24.94 18.76 69.75
CA THR A 303 24.75 20.03 69.03
C THR A 303 23.42 20.00 68.27
N LEU A 304 22.60 21.05 68.44
CA LEU A 304 21.22 21.13 67.93
C LEU A 304 21.08 21.82 66.56
N GLY A 305 22.20 22.05 65.86
CA GLY A 305 22.23 22.81 64.61
C GLY A 305 22.04 21.95 63.36
N ASP A 306 21.42 22.53 62.33
CA ASP A 306 21.33 21.96 60.99
C ASP A 306 22.73 21.93 60.33
N PRO A 307 23.25 20.76 59.92
CA PRO A 307 24.57 20.64 59.29
C PRO A 307 24.78 21.54 58.07
N ILE A 308 23.72 21.81 57.29
CA ILE A 308 23.81 22.68 56.11
C ILE A 308 24.03 24.14 56.54
N LYS A 309 23.28 24.59 57.57
CA LYS A 309 23.44 25.94 58.13
C LYS A 309 24.79 26.13 58.81
N ILE A 310 25.25 25.13 59.58
CA ILE A 310 26.57 25.16 60.22
C ILE A 310 27.67 25.30 59.16
N ARG A 311 27.57 24.56 58.05
CA ARG A 311 28.54 24.68 56.95
C ARG A 311 28.52 26.08 56.33
N ALA A 312 27.34 26.67 56.15
CA ALA A 312 27.22 28.05 55.67
C ALA A 312 27.88 29.05 56.63
N TRP A 313 27.69 28.90 57.95
CA TRP A 313 28.35 29.73 58.95
C TRP A 313 29.88 29.59 58.94
N ASN A 314 30.38 28.36 58.79
CA ASN A 314 31.82 28.12 58.68
C ASN A 314 32.42 28.79 57.42
N ILE A 315 31.71 28.74 56.30
CA ILE A 315 32.10 29.47 55.07
C ILE A 315 32.09 30.98 55.31
N ALA A 316 31.12 31.50 56.08
CA ALA A 316 31.06 32.90 56.48
C ALA A 316 32.11 33.30 57.53
N GLY A 317 32.90 32.36 58.04
CA GLY A 317 34.04 32.62 58.93
C GLY A 317 33.78 32.33 60.41
N LEU A 318 32.68 31.65 60.76
CA LEU A 318 32.51 31.08 62.10
C LEU A 318 33.52 29.94 62.31
N PRO A 319 34.23 29.88 63.45
CA PRO A 319 35.09 28.75 63.75
C PRO A 319 34.31 27.43 63.85
N SER A 320 34.94 26.33 63.46
CA SER A 320 34.32 25.01 63.43
C SER A 320 34.33 24.26 64.76
N ASP A 321 34.72 24.92 65.86
CA ASP A 321 34.67 24.32 67.19
C ASP A 321 33.24 24.30 67.74
N SER A 322 32.97 23.36 68.66
CA SER A 322 31.63 23.16 69.22
C SER A 322 31.09 24.40 69.92
N PHE A 323 31.94 25.19 70.59
CA PHE A 323 31.51 26.36 71.33
C PHE A 323 31.06 27.49 70.39
N SER A 324 31.82 27.75 69.33
CA SER A 324 31.45 28.70 68.28
C SER A 324 30.18 28.29 67.54
N ILE A 325 30.04 27.00 67.22
CA ILE A 325 28.82 26.46 66.60
C ILE A 325 27.61 26.64 67.52
N ASP A 326 27.73 26.31 68.81
CA ASP A 326 26.65 26.50 69.79
C ASP A 326 26.24 27.97 69.90
N ASN A 327 27.21 28.89 69.93
CA ASN A 327 26.93 30.33 69.90
C ASN A 327 26.20 30.73 68.61
N GLY A 328 26.59 30.19 67.46
CA GLY A 328 25.89 30.41 66.19
C GLY A 328 24.43 29.91 66.20
N VAL A 329 24.18 28.76 66.82
CA VAL A 329 22.83 28.22 67.04
C VAL A 329 22.01 29.12 67.95
N ILE A 330 22.59 29.61 69.05
CA ILE A 330 21.93 30.52 69.99
C ILE A 330 21.58 31.83 69.29
N VAL A 331 22.54 32.46 68.61
CA VAL A 331 22.31 33.71 67.87
C VAL A 331 21.16 33.56 66.88
N SER A 332 21.16 32.48 66.09
CA SER A 332 20.17 32.25 65.03
C SER A 332 18.76 31.91 65.54
N ASN A 333 18.62 31.38 66.76
CA ASN A 333 17.33 30.95 67.33
C ASN A 333 16.87 31.79 68.53
N SER A 334 17.68 32.77 68.95
CA SER A 334 17.34 33.66 70.06
C SER A 334 16.22 34.63 69.68
N ARG A 335 15.30 34.87 70.62
CA ARG A 335 14.26 35.90 70.48
C ARG A 335 14.70 37.27 70.95
N ARG A 336 15.68 37.35 71.85
CA ARG A 336 16.31 38.59 72.33
C ARG A 336 17.49 38.93 71.44
N TRP A 337 17.92 40.18 71.44
CA TRP A 337 19.10 40.60 70.70
C TRP A 337 20.37 40.03 71.37
N PRO A 338 21.17 39.19 70.70
CA PRO A 338 22.38 38.62 71.29
C PRO A 338 23.45 39.67 71.51
N LEU A 339 24.01 39.71 72.73
CA LEU A 339 25.25 40.41 73.01
C LEU A 339 26.41 39.44 72.81
N MET A 340 27.31 39.75 71.87
CA MET A 340 28.48 38.92 71.58
C MET A 340 29.71 39.49 72.26
N ILE A 341 30.32 38.70 73.17
CA ILE A 341 31.60 39.02 73.79
C ILE A 341 32.70 38.42 72.92
N ASP A 342 33.35 39.24 72.11
CA ASP A 342 34.26 38.80 71.05
C ASP A 342 35.59 39.58 71.06
N PRO A 343 36.53 39.22 71.94
CA PRO A 343 37.84 39.89 72.01
C PRO A 343 38.71 39.66 70.77
N GLN A 344 38.39 38.66 69.94
CA GLN A 344 39.17 38.29 68.75
C GLN A 344 38.55 38.79 67.43
N GLY A 345 37.38 39.43 67.48
CA GLY A 345 36.66 39.96 66.32
C GLY A 345 36.13 38.89 65.35
N GLN A 346 36.09 37.62 65.76
CA GLN A 346 35.68 36.51 64.90
C GLN A 346 34.17 36.49 64.66
N ALA A 347 33.37 36.69 65.71
CA ALA A 347 31.91 36.79 65.62
C ALA A 347 31.50 38.03 64.82
N ASN A 348 32.21 39.16 65.01
CA ASN A 348 32.00 40.37 64.23
C ASN A 348 32.18 40.13 62.72
N LYS A 349 33.31 39.50 62.34
CA LYS A 349 33.59 39.14 60.95
C LYS A 349 32.55 38.16 60.38
N TRP A 350 32.16 37.17 61.17
CA TRP A 350 31.14 36.19 60.79
C TRP A 350 29.78 36.84 60.51
N VAL A 351 29.29 37.73 61.36
CA VAL A 351 28.00 38.41 61.15
C VAL A 351 28.04 39.31 59.91
N LYS A 352 29.12 40.08 59.72
CA LYS A 352 29.31 40.91 58.52
C LYS A 352 29.29 40.11 57.22
N ASN A 353 29.94 38.95 57.22
CA ASN A 353 29.97 38.07 56.06
C ASN A 353 28.64 37.36 55.84
N SER A 354 27.95 36.95 56.91
CA SER A 354 26.66 36.26 56.84
C SER A 354 25.53 37.17 56.35
N GLU A 355 25.57 38.45 56.74
CA GLU A 355 24.54 39.45 56.40
C GLU A 355 24.96 40.37 55.23
N LYS A 356 25.99 39.98 54.46
CA LYS A 356 26.55 40.79 53.37
C LYS A 356 25.52 41.13 52.30
N ASP A 357 24.69 40.15 51.92
CA ASP A 357 23.66 40.33 50.90
C ASP A 357 22.46 41.17 51.41
N ASN A 358 22.27 41.22 52.72
CA ASN A 358 21.20 41.96 53.37
C ASN A 358 21.56 43.43 53.69
N LYS A 359 22.73 43.90 53.22
CA LYS A 359 23.22 45.28 53.40
C LYS A 359 23.32 45.70 54.88
N LEU A 360 23.94 44.85 55.70
CA LEU A 360 24.20 45.12 57.13
C LEU A 360 24.80 46.53 57.34
N SER A 361 24.13 47.33 58.17
CA SER A 361 24.62 48.64 58.61
C SER A 361 25.41 48.50 59.90
N VAL A 362 26.63 49.03 59.95
CA VAL A 362 27.53 48.91 61.11
C VAL A 362 27.68 50.28 61.75
N ILE A 363 27.38 50.40 63.05
CA ILE A 363 27.43 51.66 63.80
C ILE A 363 28.14 51.49 65.15
N LYS A 364 28.64 52.58 65.73
CA LYS A 364 29.17 52.66 67.10
C LYS A 364 28.41 53.70 67.91
N LEU A 365 28.33 53.50 69.24
CA LEU A 365 27.67 54.46 70.14
C LEU A 365 28.39 55.82 70.19
N THR A 366 29.65 55.88 69.78
CA THR A 366 30.44 57.12 69.69
C THR A 366 30.11 57.96 68.45
N ASP A 367 29.37 57.41 67.48
CA ASP A 367 29.10 58.09 66.23
C ASP A 367 28.00 59.15 66.45
N GLY A 368 28.26 60.40 66.07
CA GLY A 368 27.33 61.52 66.34
C GLY A 368 25.94 61.36 65.69
N ASP A 369 25.79 60.50 64.69
CA ASP A 369 24.54 60.24 63.97
C ASP A 369 24.01 58.80 64.15
N TYR A 370 24.47 58.06 65.16
CA TYR A 370 24.09 56.66 65.38
C TYR A 370 22.57 56.47 65.51
N MET A 371 21.86 57.39 66.21
CA MET A 371 20.40 57.33 66.38
C MET A 371 19.64 57.49 65.07
N ARG A 372 20.11 58.36 64.17
CA ARG A 372 19.50 58.59 62.86
C ARG A 372 19.69 57.37 61.96
N THR A 373 20.88 56.77 61.99
CA THR A 373 21.15 55.53 61.23
C THR A 373 20.32 54.36 61.76
N LEU A 374 20.19 54.25 63.09
CA LEU A 374 19.33 53.26 63.74
C LEU A 374 17.86 53.40 63.34
N GLU A 375 17.31 54.62 63.36
CA GLU A 375 15.95 54.90 62.91
C GLU A 375 15.71 54.46 61.46
N ASN A 376 16.63 54.80 60.55
CA ASN A 376 16.57 54.38 59.16
C ASN A 376 16.58 52.84 59.03
N CYS A 377 17.46 52.15 59.75
CA CYS A 377 17.50 50.68 59.73
C CYS A 377 16.19 50.06 60.22
N ILE A 378 15.56 50.63 61.25
CA ILE A 378 14.25 50.19 61.75
C ILE A 378 13.16 50.44 60.71
N GLN A 379 13.14 51.60 60.06
CA GLN A 379 12.15 51.97 59.05
C GLN A 379 12.21 51.08 57.81
N PHE A 380 13.42 50.77 57.33
CA PHE A 380 13.64 49.99 56.12
C PHE A 380 13.84 48.49 56.36
N GLY A 381 13.89 48.05 57.62
CA GLY A 381 14.10 46.65 57.98
C GLY A 381 15.50 46.13 57.62
N THR A 382 16.50 47.01 57.59
CA THR A 382 17.89 46.64 57.30
C THR A 382 18.56 46.11 58.56
N PRO A 383 19.29 44.98 58.50
CA PRO A 383 20.06 44.49 59.64
C PRO A 383 21.08 45.53 60.12
N LEU A 384 21.25 45.63 61.43
CA LEU A 384 22.18 46.57 62.05
C LEU A 384 23.08 45.82 63.05
N LEU A 385 24.37 46.13 63.01
CA LEU A 385 25.38 45.65 63.95
C LEU A 385 25.93 46.84 64.74
N LEU A 386 25.75 46.80 66.07
CA LEU A 386 26.33 47.78 66.98
C LEU A 386 27.68 47.27 67.50
N GLU A 387 28.75 48.02 67.21
CA GLU A 387 30.11 47.69 67.65
C GLU A 387 30.53 48.48 68.89
N ASN A 388 31.46 47.91 69.66
CA ASN A 388 32.09 48.56 70.81
C ASN A 388 31.09 49.09 71.84
N VAL A 389 30.11 48.25 72.19
CA VAL A 389 29.19 48.52 73.30
C VAL A 389 30.00 48.60 74.60
N GLY A 390 29.85 49.69 75.35
CA GLY A 390 30.49 49.89 76.65
C GLY A 390 29.80 49.11 77.77
N GLU A 391 30.25 49.32 79.01
CA GLU A 391 29.61 48.73 80.20
C GLU A 391 28.20 49.27 80.42
N GLU A 392 27.95 50.52 80.00
CA GLU A 392 26.64 51.18 80.05
C GLU A 392 26.07 51.37 78.64
N LEU A 393 24.78 51.05 78.49
CA LEU A 393 24.00 51.31 77.29
C LEU A 393 23.17 52.58 77.48
N ASP A 394 23.00 53.33 76.40
CA ASP A 394 22.11 54.50 76.39
C ASP A 394 20.66 54.06 76.69
N PRO A 395 19.99 54.63 77.72
CA PRO A 395 18.61 54.30 78.07
C PRO A 395 17.61 54.44 76.91
N SER A 396 17.92 55.25 75.90
CA SER A 396 17.09 55.40 74.69
C SER A 396 16.94 54.10 73.89
N LEU A 397 17.85 53.13 74.05
CA LEU A 397 17.79 51.82 73.38
C LEU A 397 16.87 50.82 74.09
N GLU A 398 16.47 51.07 75.35
CA GLU A 398 15.68 50.13 76.15
C GLU A 398 14.35 49.70 75.49
N PRO A 399 13.54 50.62 74.92
CA PRO A 399 12.29 50.23 74.24
C PRO A 399 12.54 49.26 73.06
N LEU A 400 13.64 49.45 72.33
CA LEU A 400 14.04 48.60 71.20
C LEU A 400 14.57 47.24 71.65
N LEU A 401 15.35 47.21 72.72
CA LEU A 401 15.92 45.98 73.27
C LEU A 401 14.86 45.06 73.87
N VAL A 402 13.87 45.65 74.56
CA VAL A 402 12.72 44.94 75.13
C VAL A 402 11.65 44.64 74.05
N LYS A 403 11.81 45.19 72.83
CA LYS A 403 10.86 45.08 71.72
C LYS A 403 9.46 45.57 72.14
N GLN A 404 9.41 46.70 72.84
CA GLN A 404 8.17 47.38 73.15
C GLN A 404 7.57 47.90 71.85
N THR A 405 6.48 47.29 71.39
CA THR A 405 5.83 47.66 70.13
C THR A 405 4.35 47.91 70.39
N PHE A 406 3.79 48.92 69.73
CA PHE A 406 2.38 49.30 69.85
C PHE A 406 1.67 49.02 68.52
N LYS A 407 0.47 48.47 68.59
CA LYS A 407 -0.35 48.27 67.38
C LYS A 407 -1.05 49.58 67.02
N GLN A 408 -0.74 50.14 65.86
CA GLN A 408 -1.47 51.25 65.26
C GLN A 408 -2.10 50.76 63.95
N GLY A 409 -3.41 50.49 63.98
CA GLY A 409 -4.12 49.87 62.86
C GLY A 409 -3.60 48.46 62.54
N ALA A 410 -3.27 48.19 61.27
CA ALA A 410 -2.73 46.91 60.82
C ALA A 410 -1.19 46.79 60.94
N ARG A 411 -0.50 47.83 61.45
CA ARG A 411 0.96 47.87 61.58
C ARG A 411 1.38 47.85 63.06
N ASN A 412 2.46 47.13 63.35
CA ASN A 412 3.17 47.28 64.63
C ASN A 412 4.13 48.46 64.48
N VAL A 413 3.94 49.50 65.29
CA VAL A 413 4.84 50.65 65.42
C VAL A 413 5.81 50.32 66.56
N ARG A 414 7.11 50.56 66.34
CA ARG A 414 8.18 50.26 67.30
C ARG A 414 8.75 51.54 67.87
#